data_AF-A0A1B6YPY9-F1
#
_entry.id   AF-A0A1B6YPY9-F1
#
_cell.length_a   1.000
_cell.length_b   1.000
_cell.length_c   1.000
_cell.angle_alpha   90.00
_cell.angle_beta   90.00
_cell.angle_gamma   90.00
#
_symmetry.space_group_name_H-M   'P 1'
#
loop_
_entity.id
_entity.type
_entity.pdbx_description
1 polymer ?
#
loop_
_entity_poly.entity_id
_entity_poly.type
_entity_poly.pdbx_seq_one_letter_code
_entity_poly.pdbx_strand_id
1 'polypeptide(L)' 'MAKFYKIWLIFDPRRVFVAQGVFLFLLAAMIHLVLLSTEHFNWFELAAQKAAM' A
#
# COMPACT_ATOMS: atom_id res chain seq x y z
N MET A 1 2.57 36.38 11.03
CA MET A 1 1.74 35.17 11.24
C MET A 1 1.62 34.40 9.92
N ALA A 2 2.21 33.20 9.83
CA ALA A 2 2.12 32.37 8.63
C ALA A 2 0.63 32.07 8.31
N LYS A 3 0.18 32.44 7.11
CA LYS A 3 -1.21 32.32 6.65
C LYS A 3 -1.51 30.85 6.29
N PHE A 4 -1.59 29.98 7.29
CA PHE A 4 -1.85 28.54 7.17
C PHE A 4 -3.21 28.21 6.50
N TYR A 5 -4.13 29.17 6.40
CA TYR A 5 -5.43 28.98 5.73
C TYR A 5 -5.32 28.83 4.21
N LYS A 6 -4.21 29.25 3.58
CA LYS A 6 -4.00 29.04 2.13
C LYS A 6 -3.69 27.59 1.76
N ILE A 7 -3.25 26.76 2.71
CA ILE A 7 -3.00 25.34 2.45
C ILE A 7 -4.30 24.66 2.00
N TRP A 8 -5.45 25.07 2.55
CA TRP A 8 -6.79 24.56 2.21
C TRP A 8 -7.33 25.03 0.86
N LEU A 9 -6.68 26.00 0.21
CA LEU A 9 -7.06 26.48 -1.13
C LEU A 9 -6.34 25.73 -2.26
N ILE A 10 -5.26 25.01 -1.92
CA ILE A 10 -4.43 24.25 -2.87
C ILE A 10 -4.54 22.75 -2.60
N PHE A 11 -4.60 22.37 -1.32
CA PHE A 11 -4.78 21.01 -0.88
C PHE A 11 -6.24 20.79 -0.50
N ASP A 12 -7.02 20.27 -1.45
CA ASP A 12 -8.33 19.71 -1.17
C ASP A 12 -8.15 18.61 -0.10
N PRO A 13 -8.68 18.77 1.12
CA PRO A 13 -8.41 17.87 2.25
C PRO A 13 -8.74 16.42 1.91
N ARG A 14 -9.79 16.21 1.11
CA ARG A 14 -10.15 14.91 0.56
C ARG A 14 -9.02 14.29 -0.26
N ARG A 15 -8.39 15.05 -1.17
CA ARG A 15 -7.29 14.54 -2.00
C ARG A 15 -6.06 14.22 -1.17
N VAL A 16 -5.77 14.96 -0.10
CA VAL A 16 -4.62 14.66 0.76
C VAL A 16 -4.83 13.37 1.52
N PHE A 17 -6.00 13.17 2.14
CA PHE A 17 -6.31 11.92 2.83
C PHE A 17 -6.35 10.72 1.88
N VAL A 18 -6.92 10.89 0.68
CA VAL A 18 -6.93 9.84 -0.35
C VAL A 18 -5.50 9.57 -0.84
N ALA A 19 -4.69 10.59 -1.12
CA ALA A 19 -3.32 10.41 -1.55
C ALA A 19 -2.47 9.71 -0.49
N GLN A 20 -2.64 10.05 0.79
CA GLN A 20 -1.96 9.37 1.90
C GLN A 20 -2.41 7.90 2.02
N GLY A 21 -3.73 7.65 2.01
CA GLY A 21 -4.27 6.29 2.08
C GLY A 21 -3.84 5.41 0.89
N VAL A 22 -3.92 5.94 -0.33
CA VAL A 22 -3.49 5.24 -1.55
C VAL A 22 -1.98 5.03 -1.56
N PHE A 23 -1.19 5.99 -1.09
CA PHE A 23 0.27 5.86 -1.00
C PHE A 23 0.67 4.71 -0.06
N LEU A 24 0.13 4.69 1.16
CA LEU A 24 0.39 3.62 2.12
C LEU A 24 -0.10 2.26 1.60
N PHE A 25 -1.27 2.22 0.95
CA PHE A 25 -1.82 0.99 0.39
C PHE A 25 -0.97 0.44 -0.76
N LEU A 26 -0.54 1.29 -1.69
CA LEU A 26 0.36 0.90 -2.78
C LEU A 26 1.69 0.36 -2.24
N LEU A 27 2.26 1.02 -1.23
CA LEU A 27 3.51 0.62 -0.63
C LEU A 27 3.37 -0.75 0.05
N ALA A 28 2.27 -0.97 0.79
CA ALA A 28 1.94 -2.27 1.37
C ALA A 28 1.78 -3.35 0.29
N ALA A 29 0.97 -3.10 -0.74
CA ALA A 29 0.74 -4.05 -1.82
C ALA A 29 2.05 -4.42 -2.54
N MET A 30 2.92 -3.44 -2.82
CA MET A 30 4.22 -3.68 -3.45
C MET A 30 5.11 -4.60 -2.59
N ILE A 31 5.16 -4.40 -1.27
CA ILE A 31 5.91 -5.29 -0.37
C ILE A 31 5.33 -6.71 -0.38
N HIS A 32 4.00 -6.85 -0.33
CA HIS A 32 3.35 -8.17 -0.33
C HIS A 32 3.58 -8.92 -1.64
N LEU A 33 3.48 -8.24 -2.78
CA LEU A 33 3.73 -8.82 -4.10
C LEU A 33 5.20 -9.25 -4.26
N VAL A 34 6.15 -8.49 -3.74
CA VAL A 34 7.57 -8.88 -3.73
C VAL A 34 7.80 -10.09 -2.81
N LEU A 35 7.18 -10.11 -1.62
CA LEU A 35 7.27 -11.26 -0.71
C LEU A 35 6.69 -12.53 -1.35
N LEU A 36 5.54 -12.42 -1.99
CA LEU A 36 4.91 -13.49 -2.79
C LEU A 36 5.68 -13.82 -4.07
N SER A 37 6.64 -13.01 -4.50
CA SER A 37 7.52 -13.37 -5.60
C SER A 37 8.77 -14.09 -5.14
N THR A 38 9.04 -14.17 -3.82
CA THR A 38 10.19 -14.88 -3.27
C THR A 38 9.83 -16.32 -2.90
N GLU A 39 10.63 -17.29 -3.37
CA GLU A 39 10.41 -18.73 -3.17
C GLU A 39 10.26 -19.14 -1.69
N HIS A 40 10.83 -18.37 -0.76
CA HIS A 40 10.83 -18.69 0.67
C HIS A 40 9.59 -18.22 1.44
N PHE A 41 8.92 -17.16 0.97
CA PHE A 41 7.71 -16.60 1.60
C PHE A 41 6.44 -16.84 0.78
N ASN A 42 6.55 -17.64 -0.28
CA ASN A 42 5.47 -17.97 -1.18
C ASN A 42 4.47 -18.94 -0.54
N TRP A 43 3.63 -18.42 0.34
CA TRP A 43 2.60 -19.23 1.02
C TRP A 43 1.59 -19.84 0.03
N PHE A 44 1.44 -19.29 -1.18
CA PHE A 44 0.62 -19.89 -2.24
C PHE A 44 1.24 -21.18 -2.77
N GLU A 45 2.56 -21.21 -2.99
CA GLU A 45 3.30 -22.42 -3.37
C GLU A 45 3.17 -23.49 -2.28
N LEU A 46 3.34 -23.08 -1.01
CA LEU A 46 3.23 -23.97 0.14
C LEU A 46 1.80 -24.55 0.30
N ALA A 47 0.77 -23.73 0.06
CA ALA A 47 -0.63 -24.17 0.07
C ALA A 47 -0.95 -25.10 -1.12
N ALA A 48 -0.40 -24.83 -2.30
CA ALA A 48 -0.57 -25.67 -3.49
C ALA A 48 0.10 -27.04 -3.32
N GLN A 49 1.33 -27.09 -2.81
CA GLN A 49 2.00 -28.36 -2.48
C GLN A 49 1.21 -29.15 -1.42
N LYS A 50 0.68 -28.49 -0.40
CA LYS A 50 -0.13 -29.15 0.63
C LYS A 50 -1.46 -29.69 0.11
N ALA A 51 -2.03 -29.06 -0.92
CA ALA A 51 -3.26 -29.54 -1.56
C ALA A 51 -3.01 -30.69 -2.56
N ALA A 52 -1.78 -30.84 -3.05
CA ALA A 52 -1.38 -31.91 -3.97
C ALA A 52 -0.96 -33.21 -3.27
N MET A 53 -0.78 -33.19 -1.94
CA MET A 53 -0.48 -34.35 -1.09
C MET A 53 -1.77 -34.92 -0.49
#